data_AF-A0A914PIA6-F1
#
_entry.id   AF-A0A914PIA6-F1
#
_cell.length_a   1.000
_cell.length_b   1.000
_cell.length_c   1.000
_cell.angle_alpha   90.00
_cell.angle_beta   90.00
_cell.angle_gamma   90.00
#
_symmetry.space_group_name_H-M   'P 1'
#
loop_
_entity.id
_entity.type
_entity.pdbx_description
1 polymer ?
#
loop_
_entity_poly.entity_id
_entity_poly.type
_entity_poly.pdbx_seq_one_letter_code
_entity_poly.pdbx_strand_id
1 'polypeptide(L)'
;MISFSVCKQKCFNLNIQLAYVDNFIIENEHIVNRFLDFWIGSSYQLVGYLIGEVQLGIKENIVVIYEPSQKSAENSVSFQADSNEEIVDEL
;
A
#
# COMPACT_ATOMS: atom_id res chain seq x y z
N MET A 1 -34.57 -6.02 -39.25
CA MET A 1 -33.65 -4.91 -38.89
C MET A 1 -33.37 -5.03 -37.40
N ILE A 2 -32.27 -5.68 -37.01
CA ILE A 2 -31.91 -5.87 -35.60
C ILE A 2 -30.94 -4.76 -35.24
N SER A 3 -31.36 -3.85 -34.35
CA SER A 3 -30.53 -2.74 -33.90
C SER A 3 -29.59 -3.25 -32.80
N PHE A 4 -28.29 -3.30 -33.09
CA PHE A 4 -27.26 -3.51 -32.07
C PHE A 4 -27.11 -2.22 -31.27
N SER A 5 -27.64 -2.18 -30.05
CA SER A 5 -27.30 -1.14 -29.09
C SER A 5 -25.88 -1.40 -28.59
N VAL A 6 -24.90 -0.82 -29.28
CA VAL A 6 -23.49 -0.85 -28.86
C VAL A 6 -23.43 -0.16 -27.50
N CYS A 7 -22.99 -0.91 -26.49
CA CYS A 7 -22.78 -0.44 -25.12
C CYS A 7 -21.78 0.72 -25.13
N LYS A 8 -22.28 1.96 -25.20
CA LYS A 8 -21.44 3.15 -25.10
C LYS A 8 -21.08 3.36 -23.63
N GLN A 9 -19.81 3.21 -23.28
CA GLN A 9 -19.31 3.62 -21.97
C GLN A 9 -19.69 5.09 -21.75
N LYS A 10 -20.26 5.40 -20.60
CA LYS A 10 -20.62 6.78 -20.23
C LYS A 10 -19.34 7.60 -20.08
N CYS A 11 -19.36 8.87 -20.50
CA CYS A 11 -18.30 9.81 -20.17
C CYS A 11 -18.11 9.82 -18.64
N PHE A 12 -16.90 9.50 -18.20
CA PHE A 12 -16.52 9.52 -16.80
C PHE A 12 -16.10 10.93 -16.41
N ASN A 13 -16.72 11.49 -15.37
CA ASN A 13 -16.28 12.73 -14.75
C ASN A 13 -15.59 12.39 -13.43
N LEU A 14 -14.29 12.69 -13.35
CA LEU A 14 -13.50 12.54 -12.13
C LEU A 14 -13.84 13.70 -11.18
N ASN A 15 -14.43 13.36 -10.04
CA ASN A 15 -14.62 14.29 -8.92
C ASN A 15 -13.70 13.89 -7.77
N ILE A 16 -13.42 14.82 -6.86
CA ILE A 16 -12.67 14.54 -5.64
C ILE A 16 -13.46 13.54 -4.79
N GLN A 17 -12.78 12.48 -4.34
CA GLN A 17 -13.35 11.48 -3.43
C GLN A 17 -12.97 11.82 -1.98
N LEU A 18 -13.92 11.64 -1.05
CA LEU A 18 -13.65 11.70 0.39
C LEU A 18 -12.86 10.47 0.82
N ALA A 19 -11.86 10.67 1.69
CA ALA A 19 -11.05 9.58 2.22
C ALA A 19 -11.93 8.59 3.01
N TYR A 20 -11.66 7.29 2.86
CA TYR A 20 -12.32 6.25 3.65
C TYR A 20 -11.72 6.12 5.05
N VAL A 21 -10.42 6.42 5.18
CA VAL A 21 -9.67 6.45 6.44
C VAL A 21 -9.12 7.86 6.62
N ASP A 22 -9.43 8.48 7.75
CA ASP A 22 -8.96 9.84 8.04
C ASP A 22 -7.50 9.84 8.49
N ASN A 23 -7.12 8.90 9.37
CA ASN A 23 -5.78 8.83 9.95
C ASN A 23 -5.38 7.40 10.31
N PHE A 24 -4.08 7.15 10.30
CA PHE A 24 -3.46 5.98 10.93
C PHE A 24 -2.41 6.46 11.92
N ILE A 25 -2.10 5.65 12.92
CA ILE A 25 -1.05 5.94 13.89
C ILE A 25 -0.11 4.74 13.98
N ILE A 26 1.18 5.04 14.03
CA ILE A 26 2.23 4.07 14.34
C ILE A 26 2.65 4.34 15.77
N GLU A 27 2.33 3.43 16.68
CA GLU A 27 2.59 3.63 18.12
C GLU A 27 4.06 3.41 18.48
N ASN A 28 4.75 2.54 17.75
CA ASN A 28 6.14 2.20 17.98
C ASN A 28 7.04 2.81 16.90
N GLU A 29 7.71 3.91 17.24
CA GLU A 29 8.65 4.62 16.35
C GLU A 29 9.80 3.73 15.87
N HIS A 30 10.19 2.69 16.62
CA HIS A 30 11.25 1.78 16.20
C HIS A 30 10.91 1.02 14.92
N ILE A 31 9.63 0.80 14.64
CA ILE A 31 9.17 0.15 13.40
C ILE A 31 9.51 1.05 12.20
N VAL A 32 9.18 2.35 12.30
CA VAL A 32 9.48 3.33 11.25
C VAL A 32 10.98 3.52 11.10
N ASN A 33 11.69 3.67 12.23
CA ASN A 33 13.13 3.90 12.20
C ASN A 33 13.88 2.73 11.55
N ARG A 34 13.53 1.49 11.87
CA ARG A 34 14.11 0.30 11.25
C ARG A 34 13.89 0.29 9.73
N PHE A 35 12.70 0.68 9.27
CA PHE A 35 12.39 0.78 7.84
C PHE A 35 13.20 1.91 7.17
N LEU A 36 13.33 3.06 7.83
CA LEU A 36 14.08 4.21 7.32
C LEU A 36 15.61 4.00 7.33
N ASP A 37 16.15 3.17 8.21
CA ASP A 37 17.59 2.85 8.27
C ASP A 37 18.10 2.34 6.91
N PHE A 38 17.30 1.54 6.20
CA PHE A 38 17.64 1.08 4.85
C PHE A 38 17.79 2.26 3.88
N TRP A 39 16.84 3.19 3.90
CA TRP A 39 16.86 4.35 3.01
C TRP A 39 18.06 5.26 3.31
N ILE A 40 18.32 5.52 4.59
CA ILE A 40 19.46 6.33 5.03
C ILE A 40 20.78 5.70 4.58
N GLY A 41 20.91 4.37 4.67
CA GLY A 41 22.13 3.66 4.30
C GLY A 41 22.36 3.50 2.79
N SER A 42 21.30 3.35 1.99
CA SER A 42 21.40 3.00 0.57
C SER A 42 21.06 4.14 -0.40
N SER A 43 20.29 5.14 0.04
CA SER A 43 19.61 6.13 -0.82
C SER A 43 18.71 5.51 -1.91
N TYR A 44 18.35 4.23 -1.79
CA TYR A 44 17.43 3.57 -2.71
C TYR A 44 16.01 3.58 -2.17
N GLN A 45 15.06 3.64 -3.08
CA GLN A 45 13.64 3.59 -2.75
C GLN A 45 13.27 2.21 -2.17
N LEU A 46 12.35 2.20 -1.21
CA LEU A 46 11.86 1.00 -0.55
C LEU A 46 10.35 1.13 -0.36
N VAL A 47 9.61 0.06 -0.62
CA VAL A 47 8.18 -0.02 -0.33
C VAL A 47 7.95 -1.08 0.74
N GLY A 48 7.07 -0.79 1.70
CA GLY A 48 6.58 -1.75 2.68
C GLY A 48 5.06 -1.68 2.79
N TYR A 49 4.46 -2.79 3.22
CA TYR A 49 3.04 -2.90 3.51
C TYR A 49 2.81 -2.66 5.00
N LEU A 50 1.88 -1.75 5.30
CA LEU A 50 1.46 -1.47 6.66
C LEU A 50 0.44 -2.54 7.05
N ILE A 51 0.78 -3.34 8.06
CA ILE A 51 -0.10 -4.40 8.57
C ILE A 51 -0.53 -4.01 9.98
N GLY A 52 -1.83 -4.01 10.20
CA GLY A 52 -2.43 -3.50 11.43
C GLY A 52 -3.89 -3.86 11.56
N GLU A 53 -4.44 -3.62 12.74
CA GLU A 53 -5.83 -3.92 13.05
C GLU A 53 -6.71 -2.68 12.87
N VAL A 54 -7.77 -2.86 12.09
CA VAL A 54 -8.83 -1.87 11.86
C VAL A 54 -9.78 -1.86 13.05
N GLN A 55 -9.62 -0.86 13.92
CA GLN A 55 -10.62 -0.57 14.95
C GLN A 55 -11.68 0.35 14.34
N LEU A 56 -12.90 -0.18 14.13
CA LEU A 56 -14.03 0.55 13.55
C LEU A 56 -14.25 1.89 14.29
N GLY A 57 -13.95 2.99 13.60
CA GLY A 57 -14.34 4.33 14.03
C GLY A 57 -13.25 5.37 14.24
N ILE A 58 -12.17 5.39 13.44
CA ILE A 58 -11.36 6.58 13.00
C ILE A 58 -9.84 6.32 13.02
N LYS A 59 -9.35 5.29 13.72
CA LYS A 59 -7.91 5.08 13.92
C LYS A 59 -7.47 3.65 13.65
N GLU A 60 -6.74 3.48 12.56
CA GLU A 60 -5.97 2.28 12.26
C GLU A 60 -4.71 2.24 13.13
N ASN A 61 -4.49 1.14 13.85
CA ASN A 61 -3.22 0.92 14.58
C ASN A 61 -2.30 0.05 13.75
N ILE A 62 -1.16 0.60 13.34
CA ILE A 62 -0.16 -0.16 12.58
C ILE A 62 0.70 -0.94 13.56
N VAL A 63 0.75 -2.25 13.36
CA VAL A 63 1.46 -3.19 14.23
C VAL A 63 2.85 -3.49 13.67
N VAL A 64 2.98 -3.62 12.36
CA VAL A 64 4.26 -3.91 11.68
C VAL A 64 4.30 -3.35 10.25
N ILE A 65 5.51 -3.24 9.70
CA ILE A 65 5.76 -2.99 8.27
C ILE A 65 6.36 -4.27 7.67
N TYR A 66 5.69 -4.85 6.68
CA TYR A 66 6.22 -5.96 5.90
C TYR A 66 6.95 -5.43 4.67
N GLU A 67 8.17 -5.91 4.42
CA GLU A 67 8.97 -5.52 3.24
C GLU A 67 8.91 -6.64 2.20
N PRO A 68 8.09 -6.50 1.14
CA PRO A 68 8.00 -7.53 0.11
C PRO A 68 9.31 -7.64 -0.69
N SER A 69 9.47 -8.79 -1.34
CA SER A 69 10.57 -9.02 -2.28
C SER A 69 10.60 -7.95 -3.37
N GLN A 70 11.67 -7.16 -3.42
CA GLN A 70 11.77 -6.01 -4.33
C GLN A 70 13.21 -5.72 -4.77
N LYS A 71 13.33 -5.18 -5.98
CA LYS A 71 14.55 -4.54 -6.49
C LYS A 71 14.43 -3.04 -6.36
N SER A 72 15.26 -2.50 -5.47
CA SER A 72 15.35 -1.07 -5.18
C SER A 72 16.38 -0.36 -6.07
N ALA A 73 16.04 0.85 -6.50
CA ALA A 73 16.92 1.77 -7.21
C ALA A 73 16.72 3.19 -6.64
N GLU A 74 17.55 4.14 -7.06
CA GLU A 74 17.53 5.53 -6.57
C GLU A 74 16.17 6.23 -6.74
N ASN A 75 15.45 5.93 -7.83
CA ASN A 75 14.19 6.58 -8.19
C ASN A 75 13.05 5.61 -8.55
N SER A 76 13.25 4.31 -8.33
CA SER A 76 12.26 3.29 -8.68
C SER A 76 12.36 2.06 -7.80
N VAL A 77 11.26 1.31 -7.77
CA VAL A 77 11.13 0.01 -7.11
C VAL A 77 10.43 -0.92 -8.07
N SER A 78 10.90 -2.16 -8.16
CA SER A 78 10.19 -3.22 -8.88
C SER A 78 9.97 -4.42 -7.98
N PHE A 79 8.70 -4.75 -7.76
CA PHE A 79 8.32 -5.93 -7.00
C PHE A 79 8.74 -7.20 -7.73
N GLN A 80 9.17 -8.18 -6.96
CA GLN A 80 9.51 -9.51 -7.43
C GLN A 80 8.50 -10.50 -6.85
N ALA A 81 8.50 -11.72 -7.38
CA ALA A 81 7.72 -12.80 -6.78
C ALA A 81 8.19 -13.00 -5.33
N ASP A 82 7.24 -12.96 -4.41
CA ASP A 82 7.46 -13.12 -2.99
C ASP A 82 6.91 -14.47 -2.54
N SER A 83 7.78 -15.33 -1.98
CA SER A 83 7.37 -16.65 -1.51
C SER A 83 6.48 -16.59 -0.27
N ASN A 84 6.46 -15.46 0.43
CA ASN A 84 5.75 -15.31 1.69
C ASN A 84 4.44 -14.53 1.54
N GLU A 85 4.06 -14.11 0.34
CA GLU A 85 2.86 -13.30 0.09
C GLU A 85 1.61 -13.96 0.69
N GLU A 86 1.36 -15.23 0.40
CA GLU A 86 0.22 -15.99 0.95
C GLU A 86 0.27 -16.10 2.48
N ILE A 87 1.46 -16.20 3.07
CA ILE A 87 1.62 -16.33 4.53
C ILE A 87 1.30 -15.00 5.22
N VAL A 88 1.65 -13.88 4.59
CA VAL A 88 1.44 -12.54 5.13
C VAL A 88 -0.04 -12.17 5.09
N ASP A 89 -0.77 -12.60 4.07
CA ASP A 89 -2.22 -12.36 3.94
C ASP A 89 -3.06 -13.11 5.00
N GLU A 90 -2.50 -14.14 5.63
CA GLU A 90 -3.18 -14.93 6.68
C GLU A 90 -2.96 -14.41 8.11
N LEU A 91 -2.15 -13.34 8.30
CA LEU A 91 -1.83 -12.73 9.60
C LEU A 91 -2.94 -11.80 10.11
#